data_AF-A0AAI9ZDE8-F1
#
_entry.id   AF-A0AAI9ZDE8-F1
#
_cell.length_a   1.000
_cell.length_b   1.000
_cell.length_c   1.000
_cell.angle_alpha   90.00
_cell.angle_beta   90.00
_cell.angle_gamma   90.00
#
_symmetry.space_group_name_H-M   'P 1'
#
loop_
_entity.id
_entity.type
_entity.pdbx_description
1 polymer ?
#
loop_
_entity_poly.entity_id
_entity_poly.type
_entity_poly.pdbx_seq_one_letter_code
_entity_poly.pdbx_strand_id
1 'polypeptide(L)'
;MNNATIPLGGVGPEASLPTDTRQPLVVGITSMFIALVAVFMVIRVYIRGYLLRGWGLDDSMFIWSSILVIMQGTMVLCNAIYGSLGLHLWRSTFDQLHQNSRYLVATVFLYQLSFGSIKATFLLQFRRAFALPHIIFFCDVFLGIMFITLSGLLIFGGIVMKEFLKPGYFPNPGDKAYLIFGYVNAAVHLPTDIVIFVLPLVLVGRMRLAAMQKAGLISSFGVAFCDTSAISVLRIASLPLATSGIDGFYQAVPLVLLSLAEPTSAVICACVPILRPLLACSGTSRYGSQGSRRPLSGATNESTGQRRQTPSAPPQSPTSTISPSVTQITHISTFTGSIDGDLEGYRSSQQARGSINTLNPLSMHPSSPTKTLQLP
;
A
#
# COMPACT_ATOMS: atom_id res chain seq x y z
N MET A 1 -18.41 -1.19 -50.01
CA MET A 1 -18.46 0.14 -49.38
C MET A 1 -19.92 0.57 -49.34
N ASN A 2 -20.66 0.19 -48.28
CA ASN A 2 -22.05 0.61 -48.08
C ASN A 2 -22.10 1.46 -46.82
N ASN A 3 -22.21 2.78 -47.01
CA ASN A 3 -22.55 3.74 -45.95
C ASN A 3 -24.01 3.50 -45.55
N ALA A 4 -24.23 2.81 -44.44
CA ALA A 4 -25.54 2.74 -43.80
C ALA A 4 -25.64 3.87 -42.76
N THR A 5 -26.11 5.03 -43.20
CA THR A 5 -26.61 6.09 -42.32
C THR A 5 -27.91 5.63 -41.68
N ILE A 6 -27.93 5.59 -40.34
CA ILE A 6 -29.11 5.31 -39.51
C ILE A 6 -30.12 6.46 -39.73
N PRO A 7 -31.40 6.20 -40.09
CA PRO A 7 -32.37 7.26 -40.28
C PRO A 7 -32.92 7.69 -38.91
N LEU A 8 -32.57 8.89 -38.47
CA LEU A 8 -33.24 9.55 -37.34
C LEU A 8 -34.49 10.24 -37.88
N GLY A 9 -35.64 9.81 -37.36
CA GLY A 9 -36.93 10.43 -37.65
C GLY A 9 -36.96 11.90 -37.23
N GLY A 10 -37.39 12.74 -38.16
CA GLY A 10 -38.07 14.02 -37.98
C GLY A 10 -37.60 14.94 -36.85
N VAL A 11 -36.58 15.74 -37.12
CA VAL A 11 -36.38 17.04 -36.45
C VAL A 11 -36.11 18.08 -37.54
N GLY A 12 -36.82 19.21 -37.50
CA GLY A 12 -36.79 20.28 -38.49
C GLY A 12 -35.41 20.93 -38.69
N PRO A 13 -35.28 21.82 -39.70
CA PRO A 13 -34.00 22.32 -40.16
C PRO A 13 -33.37 23.27 -39.13
N GLU A 14 -32.05 23.12 -38.90
CA GLU A 14 -31.15 24.04 -38.19
C GLU A 14 -31.22 24.17 -36.65
N ALA A 15 -31.53 23.09 -35.91
CA ALA A 15 -30.90 22.95 -34.58
C ALA A 15 -29.50 22.34 -34.79
N SER A 16 -28.47 23.17 -34.98
CA SER A 16 -27.09 22.70 -35.09
C SER A 16 -26.75 21.85 -33.86
N LEU A 17 -26.53 20.54 -34.07
CA LEU A 17 -26.16 19.62 -33.01
C LEU A 17 -24.93 20.17 -32.24
N PRO A 18 -24.89 20.03 -30.90
CA PRO A 18 -23.76 20.52 -30.13
C PRO A 18 -22.44 19.94 -30.64
N THR A 19 -21.43 20.81 -30.71
CA THR A 19 -20.09 20.50 -31.23
C THR A 19 -19.00 20.69 -30.18
N ASP A 20 -19.37 20.75 -28.91
CA ASP A 20 -18.42 20.82 -27.80
C ASP A 20 -17.67 19.50 -27.65
N THR A 21 -16.50 19.54 -27.02
CA THR A 21 -15.62 18.36 -26.89
C THR A 21 -14.92 18.37 -25.54
N ARG A 22 -14.99 17.24 -24.83
CA ARG A 22 -14.37 17.02 -23.51
C ARG A 22 -13.04 16.28 -23.58
N GLN A 23 -12.59 15.87 -24.77
CA GLN A 23 -11.29 15.22 -24.99
C GLN A 23 -10.09 15.95 -24.36
N PRO A 24 -9.88 17.28 -24.54
CA PRO A 24 -8.71 17.94 -23.97
C PRO A 24 -8.70 17.91 -22.43
N LEU A 25 -9.88 17.97 -21.81
CA LEU A 25 -10.04 17.83 -20.37
C LEU A 25 -9.64 16.42 -19.91
N VAL A 26 -10.07 15.38 -20.64
CA VAL A 26 -9.69 13.99 -20.33
C VAL A 26 -8.18 13.81 -20.43
N VAL A 27 -7.56 14.27 -21.52
CA VAL A 27 -6.11 14.18 -21.74
C VAL A 27 -5.34 14.88 -20.63
N GLY A 28 -5.73 16.11 -20.26
CA GLY A 28 -5.05 16.90 -19.23
C GLY A 28 -5.14 16.24 -17.84
N ILE A 29 -6.32 15.82 -17.41
CA ILE A 29 -6.51 15.23 -16.08
C ILE A 29 -5.86 13.84 -16.00
N THR A 30 -6.04 13.00 -17.01
CA THR A 30 -5.47 11.66 -17.04
C THR A 30 -3.94 11.69 -17.05
N SER A 31 -3.31 12.58 -17.83
CA SER A 31 -1.85 12.74 -17.82
C SER A 31 -1.32 13.21 -16.47
N MET A 32 -2.03 14.12 -15.79
CA MET A 32 -1.68 14.55 -14.43
C MET A 32 -1.73 13.38 -13.44
N PHE A 33 -2.78 12.54 -13.46
CA PHE A 33 -2.87 11.38 -12.57
C PHE A 33 -1.78 10.34 -12.83
N ILE A 34 -1.47 10.04 -14.09
CA ILE A 34 -0.37 9.13 -14.45
C ILE A 34 0.96 9.65 -13.91
N ALA A 35 1.26 10.94 -14.11
CA ALA A 35 2.48 11.55 -13.62
C ALA A 35 2.57 11.48 -12.10
N LEU A 36 1.47 11.75 -11.41
CA LEU A 36 1.39 11.70 -9.96
C LEU A 36 1.65 10.28 -9.43
N VAL A 37 0.98 9.26 -9.98
CA VAL A 37 1.22 7.86 -9.61
C VAL A 37 2.68 7.47 -9.83
N ALA A 38 3.27 7.84 -10.98
CA ALA A 38 4.66 7.55 -11.29
C ALA A 38 5.63 8.18 -10.26
N VAL A 39 5.41 9.45 -9.90
CA VAL A 39 6.23 10.15 -8.91
C VAL A 39 6.17 9.45 -7.54
N PHE A 40 4.96 9.16 -7.04
CA PHE A 40 4.81 8.49 -5.74
C PHE A 40 5.37 7.05 -5.77
N MET A 41 5.25 6.36 -6.89
CA MET A 41 5.85 5.05 -7.09
C MET A 41 7.38 5.11 -6.97
N VAL A 42 8.02 6.03 -7.69
CA VAL A 42 9.48 6.21 -7.64
C VAL A 42 9.93 6.59 -6.23
N ILE A 43 9.23 7.51 -5.57
CA ILE A 43 9.54 7.91 -4.19
C ILE A 43 9.46 6.69 -3.25
N ARG A 44 8.40 5.89 -3.33
CA ARG A 44 8.26 4.71 -2.47
C ARG A 44 9.37 3.69 -2.72
N VAL A 45 9.67 3.40 -3.98
CA VAL A 45 10.74 2.46 -4.38
C VAL A 45 12.09 2.95 -3.88
N TYR A 46 12.39 4.25 -4.01
CA TYR A 46 13.61 4.84 -3.49
C TYR A 46 13.73 4.71 -1.97
N ILE A 47 12.67 5.06 -1.23
CA ILE A 47 12.68 5.00 0.23
C ILE A 47 12.79 3.55 0.73
N ARG A 48 12.02 2.61 0.16
CA ARG A 48 11.97 1.23 0.65
C ARG A 48 13.14 0.38 0.15
N GLY A 49 13.53 0.54 -1.10
CA GLY A 49 14.61 -0.20 -1.73
C GLY A 49 15.99 0.32 -1.31
N TYR A 50 16.19 1.63 -1.33
CA TYR A 50 17.52 2.21 -1.11
C TYR A 50 17.73 2.70 0.33
N LEU A 51 16.80 3.50 0.87
CA LEU A 51 16.99 4.15 2.17
C LEU A 51 16.74 3.21 3.36
N LEU A 52 15.62 2.48 3.36
CA LEU A 52 15.23 1.57 4.45
C LEU A 52 15.73 0.13 4.25
N ARG A 53 16.15 -0.25 3.02
CA ARG A 53 16.59 -1.61 2.64
C ARG A 53 15.67 -2.72 3.17
N GLY A 54 14.37 -2.48 3.12
CA GLY A 54 13.36 -3.31 3.80
C GLY A 54 12.25 -3.76 2.87
N TRP A 55 12.61 -4.38 1.74
CA TRP A 55 11.66 -4.82 0.72
C TRP A 55 10.70 -5.87 1.27
N GLY A 56 9.40 -5.63 1.18
CA GLY A 56 8.37 -6.59 1.57
C GLY A 56 7.47 -6.98 0.40
N LEU A 57 6.65 -8.03 0.62
CA LEU A 57 5.60 -8.41 -0.33
C LEU A 57 4.59 -7.26 -0.55
N ASP A 58 4.41 -6.40 0.47
CA ASP A 58 3.58 -5.20 0.37
C ASP A 58 4.09 -4.20 -0.66
N ASP A 59 5.42 -4.05 -0.79
CA ASP A 59 6.03 -3.13 -1.75
C ASP A 59 5.96 -3.68 -3.18
N SER A 60 6.13 -4.98 -3.38
CA SER A 60 5.95 -5.62 -4.70
C SER A 60 4.51 -5.47 -5.21
N MET A 61 3.52 -5.74 -4.36
CA MET A 61 2.10 -5.57 -4.72
C MET A 61 1.74 -4.10 -4.97
N PHE A 62 2.35 -3.17 -4.22
CA PHE A 62 2.18 -1.74 -4.46
C PHE A 62 2.66 -1.34 -5.87
N ILE A 63 3.85 -1.78 -6.28
CA ILE A 63 4.41 -1.49 -7.60
C ILE A 63 3.53 -2.09 -8.70
N TRP A 64 3.08 -3.33 -8.51
CA TRP A 64 2.15 -3.98 -9.42
C TRP A 64 0.86 -3.17 -9.59
N SER A 65 0.23 -2.75 -8.48
CA SER A 65 -0.97 -1.91 -8.53
C SER A 65 -0.72 -0.57 -9.24
N SER A 66 0.42 0.08 -8.98
CA SER A 66 0.80 1.36 -9.61
C SER A 66 0.95 1.22 -11.13
N ILE A 67 1.59 0.15 -11.59
CA ILE A 67 1.71 -0.15 -13.03
C ILE A 67 0.33 -0.32 -13.66
N LEU A 68 -0.58 -1.04 -12.99
CA LEU A 68 -1.93 -1.23 -13.50
C LEU A 68 -2.73 0.08 -13.59
N VAL A 69 -2.57 1.00 -12.63
CA VAL A 69 -3.18 2.34 -12.70
C VAL A 69 -2.62 3.15 -13.87
N ILE A 70 -1.30 3.09 -14.10
CA ILE A 70 -0.67 3.75 -15.25
C ILE A 70 -1.19 3.16 -16.57
N MET A 71 -1.32 1.83 -16.65
CA MET A 71 -1.91 1.16 -17.81
C MET A 71 -3.36 1.59 -18.03
N GLN A 72 -4.17 1.65 -16.96
CA GLN A 72 -5.56 2.12 -17.02
C GLN A 72 -5.61 3.55 -17.57
N GLY A 73 -4.82 4.46 -17.01
CA GLY A 73 -4.73 5.85 -17.48
C GLY A 73 -4.29 5.93 -18.93
N THR A 74 -3.33 5.11 -19.36
CA THR A 74 -2.86 5.06 -20.75
C THR A 74 -3.97 4.61 -21.70
N MET A 75 -4.78 3.60 -21.31
CA MET A 75 -5.93 3.17 -22.11
C MET A 75 -7.01 4.25 -22.21
N VAL A 76 -7.26 5.00 -21.13
CA VAL A 76 -8.17 6.16 -21.15
C VAL A 76 -7.64 7.26 -22.06
N LEU A 77 -6.33 7.54 -22.03
CA LEU A 77 -5.69 8.53 -22.89
C LEU A 77 -5.78 8.13 -24.36
N CYS A 78 -5.48 6.87 -24.69
CA CYS A 78 -5.66 6.33 -26.04
C CYS A 78 -7.12 6.41 -26.49
N ASN A 79 -8.08 6.15 -25.60
CA ASN A 79 -9.49 6.26 -25.93
C ASN A 79 -9.93 7.71 -26.20
N ALA A 80 -9.32 8.69 -25.52
CA ALA A 80 -9.58 10.10 -25.77
C ALA A 80 -8.98 10.58 -27.11
N ILE A 81 -7.81 10.06 -27.51
CA ILE A 81 -7.11 10.49 -28.73
C ILE A 81 -7.61 9.75 -29.98
N TYR A 82 -7.69 8.43 -29.91
CA TYR A 82 -8.01 7.55 -31.05
C TYR A 82 -9.45 7.03 -31.05
N GLY A 83 -10.11 7.06 -29.90
CA GLY A 83 -11.50 6.65 -29.75
C GLY A 83 -12.48 7.82 -29.76
N SER A 84 -13.66 7.57 -29.19
CA SER A 84 -14.78 8.51 -29.15
C SER A 84 -15.00 9.14 -27.76
N LEU A 85 -14.12 8.88 -26.79
CA LEU A 85 -14.32 9.33 -25.41
C LEU A 85 -14.30 10.87 -25.32
N GLY A 86 -15.40 11.46 -24.85
CA GLY A 86 -15.54 12.91 -24.75
C GLY A 86 -15.94 13.62 -26.05
N LEU A 87 -16.23 12.87 -27.11
CA LEU A 87 -16.93 13.36 -28.30
C LEU A 87 -18.43 13.03 -28.19
N HIS A 88 -19.24 13.85 -28.85
CA HIS A 88 -20.65 13.54 -29.05
C HIS A 88 -20.83 12.33 -29.99
N LEU A 89 -21.84 11.50 -29.72
CA LEU A 89 -22.12 10.27 -30.50
C LEU A 89 -22.20 10.53 -32.02
N TRP A 90 -22.90 11.59 -32.44
CA TRP A 90 -23.10 11.95 -33.85
C TRP A 90 -21.83 12.43 -34.57
N ARG A 91 -20.76 12.75 -33.83
CA ARG A 91 -19.46 13.14 -34.39
C ARG A 91 -18.50 11.98 -34.56
N SER A 92 -18.87 10.80 -34.08
CA SER A 92 -18.01 9.63 -34.04
C SER A 92 -18.13 8.80 -35.31
N THR A 93 -16.99 8.37 -35.85
CA THR A 93 -16.95 7.43 -36.99
C THR A 93 -17.16 5.99 -36.48
N PHE A 94 -17.76 5.10 -37.30
CA PHE A 94 -17.97 3.69 -36.95
C PHE A 94 -16.69 2.97 -36.47
N ASP A 95 -15.53 3.30 -37.07
CA ASP A 95 -14.24 2.77 -36.64
C ASP A 95 -13.84 3.26 -35.23
N GLN A 96 -14.07 4.53 -34.92
CA GLN A 96 -13.77 5.11 -33.60
C GLN A 96 -14.67 4.51 -32.51
N LEU A 97 -15.95 4.26 -32.84
CA LEU A 97 -16.89 3.60 -31.94
C LEU A 97 -16.42 2.17 -31.59
N HIS A 98 -15.95 1.42 -32.58
CA HIS A 98 -15.42 0.06 -32.38
C HIS A 98 -14.14 0.06 -31.53
N GLN A 99 -13.23 1.00 -31.78
CA GLN A 99 -12.04 1.17 -30.94
C GLN A 99 -12.40 1.57 -29.51
N ASN A 100 -13.37 2.46 -29.34
CA ASN A 100 -13.83 2.89 -28.02
C ASN A 100 -14.37 1.73 -27.18
N SER A 101 -15.14 0.81 -27.76
CA SER A 101 -15.61 -0.37 -27.04
C SER A 101 -14.45 -1.24 -26.53
N ARG A 102 -13.39 -1.41 -27.33
CA ARG A 102 -12.19 -2.17 -26.92
C ARG A 102 -11.45 -1.48 -25.76
N TYR A 103 -11.26 -0.17 -25.85
CA TYR A 103 -10.62 0.60 -24.77
C TYR A 103 -11.46 0.63 -23.51
N LEU A 104 -12.79 0.71 -23.63
CA LEU A 104 -13.71 0.67 -22.49
C LEU A 104 -13.56 -0.65 -21.74
N VAL A 105 -13.61 -1.78 -22.45
CA VAL A 105 -13.44 -3.09 -21.81
C VAL A 105 -12.09 -3.20 -21.14
N ALA A 106 -11.00 -2.82 -21.82
CA ALA A 106 -9.66 -2.82 -21.23
C ALA A 106 -9.58 -1.96 -19.96
N THR A 107 -10.17 -0.76 -19.99
CA THR A 107 -10.18 0.17 -18.85
C THR A 107 -10.96 -0.40 -17.66
N VAL A 108 -12.11 -1.03 -17.90
CA VAL A 108 -12.90 -1.69 -16.83
C VAL A 108 -12.10 -2.80 -16.17
N PHE A 109 -11.42 -3.66 -16.95
CA PHE A 109 -10.59 -4.73 -16.40
C PHE A 109 -9.39 -4.22 -15.60
N LEU A 110 -8.68 -3.22 -16.15
CA LEU A 110 -7.53 -2.61 -15.48
C LEU A 110 -7.95 -1.90 -14.19
N TYR A 111 -9.13 -1.28 -14.17
CA TYR A 111 -9.71 -0.72 -12.95
C TYR A 111 -9.92 -1.81 -11.88
N GLN A 112 -10.56 -2.93 -12.22
CA GLN A 112 -10.78 -4.00 -11.24
C GLN A 112 -9.47 -4.55 -10.68
N LEU A 113 -8.49 -4.79 -11.56
CA LEU A 113 -7.22 -5.38 -11.16
C LEU A 113 -6.37 -4.40 -10.33
N SER A 114 -6.32 -3.12 -10.73
CA SER A 114 -5.60 -2.09 -9.97
C SER A 114 -6.23 -1.85 -8.60
N PHE A 115 -7.56 -1.72 -8.55
CA PHE A 115 -8.29 -1.45 -7.31
C PHE A 115 -8.25 -2.64 -6.35
N GLY A 116 -8.35 -3.88 -6.85
CA GLY A 116 -8.12 -5.08 -6.04
C GLY A 116 -6.69 -5.17 -5.51
N SER A 117 -5.69 -4.85 -6.34
CA SER A 117 -4.28 -4.92 -5.96
C SER A 117 -3.88 -3.86 -4.93
N ILE A 118 -4.44 -2.64 -5.01
CA ILE A 118 -4.15 -1.59 -4.01
C ILE A 118 -4.79 -1.91 -2.65
N LYS A 119 -6.00 -2.52 -2.64
CA LYS A 119 -6.63 -3.03 -1.42
C LYS A 119 -5.79 -4.13 -0.76
N ALA A 120 -5.29 -5.09 -1.55
CA ALA A 120 -4.36 -6.12 -1.06
C ALA A 120 -3.07 -5.48 -0.49
N THR A 121 -2.57 -4.44 -1.15
CA THR A 121 -1.40 -3.67 -0.68
C THR A 121 -1.63 -3.02 0.69
N PHE A 122 -2.79 -2.41 0.92
CA PHE A 122 -3.13 -1.87 2.25
C PHE A 122 -3.17 -2.96 3.32
N LEU A 123 -3.78 -4.09 3.00
CA LEU A 123 -3.90 -5.22 3.91
C LEU A 123 -2.53 -5.81 4.29
N LEU A 124 -1.63 -5.94 3.31
CA LEU A 124 -0.26 -6.41 3.54
C LEU A 124 0.57 -5.41 4.35
N GLN A 125 0.43 -4.10 4.08
CA GLN A 125 1.06 -3.06 4.90
C GLN A 125 0.57 -3.11 6.35
N PHE A 126 -0.72 -3.37 6.55
CA PHE A 126 -1.30 -3.50 7.88
C PHE A 126 -0.82 -4.76 8.60
N ARG A 127 -0.84 -5.90 7.91
CA ARG A 127 -0.26 -7.18 8.39
C ARG A 127 1.19 -7.00 8.86
N ARG A 128 1.99 -6.24 8.11
CA ARG A 128 3.39 -5.96 8.45
C ARG A 128 3.53 -4.97 9.60
N ALA A 129 2.67 -3.97 9.68
CA ALA A 129 2.70 -2.98 10.76
C ALA A 129 2.32 -3.59 12.13
N PHE A 130 1.50 -4.66 12.12
CA PHE A 130 0.98 -5.27 13.34
C PHE A 130 1.24 -6.76 13.36
N ALA A 131 2.32 -7.17 14.04
CA ALA A 131 2.72 -8.56 14.18
C ALA A 131 1.90 -9.33 15.24
N LEU A 132 0.59 -9.12 15.31
CA LEU A 132 -0.32 -9.81 16.23
C LEU A 132 -0.95 -11.03 15.52
N PRO A 133 -0.92 -12.24 16.11
CA PRO A 133 -1.32 -13.47 15.41
C PRO A 133 -2.78 -13.44 14.92
N HIS A 134 -3.71 -12.92 15.73
CA HIS A 134 -5.11 -12.77 15.31
C HIS A 134 -5.31 -11.78 14.15
N ILE A 135 -4.49 -10.72 14.09
CA ILE A 135 -4.57 -9.71 13.03
C ILE A 135 -3.98 -10.24 11.74
N ILE A 136 -2.85 -10.93 11.82
CA ILE A 136 -2.22 -11.59 10.67
C ILE A 136 -3.19 -12.61 10.08
N PHE A 137 -3.78 -13.47 10.90
CA PHE A 137 -4.78 -14.44 10.45
C PHE A 137 -5.99 -13.78 9.79
N PHE A 138 -6.53 -12.72 10.39
CA PHE A 138 -7.62 -11.95 9.79
C PHE A 138 -7.24 -11.36 8.42
N CYS A 139 -6.05 -10.76 8.32
CA CYS A 139 -5.56 -10.21 7.06
C CYS A 139 -5.37 -11.29 5.98
N ASP A 140 -4.80 -12.44 6.34
CA ASP A 140 -4.54 -13.53 5.38
C ASP A 140 -5.86 -14.14 4.88
N VAL A 141 -6.85 -14.35 5.76
CA VAL A 141 -8.20 -14.81 5.38
C VAL A 141 -8.91 -13.78 4.50
N PHE A 142 -8.87 -12.50 4.89
CA PHE A 142 -9.53 -11.44 4.13
C PHE A 142 -8.89 -11.22 2.75
N LEU A 143 -7.56 -11.38 2.64
CA LEU A 143 -6.85 -11.37 1.35
C LEU A 143 -7.32 -12.51 0.44
N GLY A 144 -7.53 -13.71 0.99
CA GLY A 144 -8.12 -14.84 0.27
C GLY A 144 -9.53 -14.56 -0.24
N ILE A 145 -10.40 -13.98 0.61
CA ILE A 145 -11.76 -13.58 0.23
C ILE A 145 -11.72 -12.52 -0.88
N MET A 146 -10.85 -11.52 -0.76
CA MET A 146 -10.66 -10.50 -1.80
C MET A 146 -10.19 -11.09 -3.13
N PHE A 147 -9.29 -12.07 -3.09
CA PHE A 147 -8.82 -12.75 -4.31
C PHE A 147 -9.95 -13.53 -4.99
N ILE A 148 -10.76 -14.27 -4.24
CA ILE A 148 -11.89 -15.04 -4.77
C ILE A 148 -12.95 -14.10 -5.35
N THR A 149 -13.33 -13.05 -4.62
CA THR A 149 -14.34 -12.08 -5.07
C THR A 149 -13.89 -11.30 -6.30
N LEU A 150 -12.62 -10.86 -6.34
CA LEU A 150 -12.04 -10.21 -7.51
C LEU A 150 -12.03 -11.14 -8.73
N SER A 151 -11.61 -12.39 -8.55
CA SER A 151 -11.61 -13.39 -9.63
C SER A 151 -13.02 -13.62 -10.18
N GLY A 152 -14.02 -13.74 -9.29
CA GLY A 152 -15.42 -13.86 -9.69
C GLY A 152 -15.93 -12.64 -10.46
N LEU A 153 -15.59 -11.42 -10.02
CA LEU A 153 -15.93 -10.18 -10.71
C LEU A 153 -15.29 -10.08 -12.10
N LEU A 154 -14.03 -10.51 -12.25
CA LEU A 154 -13.34 -10.53 -13.54
C LEU A 154 -14.00 -11.50 -14.51
N ILE A 155 -14.36 -12.71 -14.06
CA ILE A 155 -15.07 -13.70 -14.87
C ILE A 155 -16.45 -13.18 -15.28
N PHE A 156 -17.21 -12.65 -14.33
CA PHE A 156 -18.54 -12.09 -14.59
C PHE A 156 -18.47 -10.90 -15.57
N GLY A 157 -17.51 -10.00 -15.37
CA GLY A 157 -17.22 -8.89 -16.28
C GLY A 157 -16.86 -9.37 -17.68
N GLY A 158 -16.05 -10.42 -17.80
CA GLY A 158 -15.73 -11.02 -19.11
C GLY A 158 -16.93 -11.59 -19.83
N ILE A 159 -17.84 -12.24 -19.12
CA ILE A 159 -19.07 -12.79 -19.70
C ILE A 159 -19.99 -11.67 -20.19
N VAL A 160 -20.18 -10.62 -19.39
CA VAL A 160 -21.03 -9.47 -19.72
C VAL A 160 -20.43 -8.66 -20.87
N MET A 161 -19.12 -8.41 -20.83
CA MET A 161 -18.45 -7.51 -21.78
C MET A 161 -18.07 -8.19 -23.10
N LYS A 162 -18.20 -9.52 -23.24
CA LYS A 162 -17.83 -10.23 -24.48
C LYS A 162 -18.59 -9.71 -25.71
N GLU A 163 -19.84 -9.29 -25.52
CA GLU A 163 -20.70 -8.79 -26.60
C GLU A 163 -20.18 -7.44 -27.11
N PHE A 164 -19.54 -6.65 -26.26
CA PHE A 164 -18.96 -5.35 -26.57
C PHE A 164 -17.71 -5.45 -27.47
N LEU A 165 -17.11 -6.64 -27.60
CA LEU A 165 -15.98 -6.86 -28.50
C LEU A 165 -16.41 -7.27 -29.92
N LYS A 166 -17.69 -7.59 -30.14
CA LYS A 166 -18.18 -8.02 -31.44
C LYS A 166 -18.26 -6.83 -32.42
N PRO A 167 -17.77 -6.98 -33.66
CA PRO A 167 -17.90 -5.94 -34.67
C PRO A 167 -19.37 -5.59 -34.92
N GLY A 168 -19.71 -4.30 -34.85
CA GLY A 168 -21.07 -3.80 -35.10
C GLY A 168 -22.03 -3.87 -33.91
N TYR A 169 -21.59 -4.33 -32.74
CA TYR A 169 -22.35 -4.22 -31.50
C TYR A 169 -22.00 -2.91 -30.79
N PHE A 170 -22.97 -2.00 -30.70
CA PHE A 170 -22.82 -0.74 -29.96
C PHE A 170 -23.47 -0.88 -28.58
N PRO A 171 -22.80 -0.40 -27.52
CA PRO A 171 -23.38 -0.33 -26.18
C PRO A 171 -24.72 0.40 -26.24
N ASN A 172 -25.83 -0.33 -26.09
CA ASN A 172 -27.11 0.35 -25.94
C ASN A 172 -27.18 0.89 -24.51
N PRO A 173 -27.59 2.14 -24.32
CA PRO A 173 -27.71 2.75 -23.00
C PRO A 173 -28.56 1.88 -22.05
N GLY A 174 -29.55 1.12 -22.53
CA GLY A 174 -30.38 0.23 -21.72
C GLY A 174 -29.88 -1.22 -21.50
N ASP A 175 -28.62 -1.56 -21.76
CA ASP A 175 -28.17 -2.95 -21.61
C ASP A 175 -28.16 -3.39 -20.14
N LYS A 176 -29.18 -4.19 -19.79
CA LYS A 176 -29.44 -4.65 -18.42
C LYS A 176 -28.23 -5.39 -17.85
N ALA A 177 -27.47 -6.12 -18.68
CA ALA A 177 -26.31 -6.88 -18.23
C ALA A 177 -25.19 -5.96 -17.71
N TYR A 178 -24.93 -4.85 -18.40
CA TYR A 178 -23.93 -3.85 -18.00
C TYR A 178 -24.34 -3.13 -16.70
N LEU A 179 -25.61 -2.77 -16.57
CA LEU A 179 -26.15 -2.17 -15.35
C LEU A 179 -26.04 -3.12 -14.15
N ILE A 180 -26.44 -4.38 -14.32
CA ILE A 180 -26.31 -5.42 -13.29
C ILE A 180 -24.84 -5.58 -12.89
N PHE A 181 -23.91 -5.61 -13.85
CA PHE A 181 -22.48 -5.64 -13.57
C PHE A 181 -22.04 -4.45 -12.72
N GLY A 182 -22.48 -3.24 -13.04
CA GLY A 182 -22.18 -2.05 -12.25
C GLY A 182 -22.69 -2.14 -10.81
N TYR A 183 -23.92 -2.61 -10.60
CA TYR A 183 -24.51 -2.77 -9.26
C TYR A 183 -23.80 -3.86 -8.44
N VAL A 184 -23.52 -5.02 -9.04
CA VAL A 184 -22.78 -6.10 -8.38
C VAL A 184 -21.37 -5.62 -8.00
N ASN A 185 -20.71 -4.88 -8.88
CA ASN A 185 -19.40 -4.33 -8.62
C ASN A 185 -19.40 -3.36 -7.43
N ALA A 186 -20.39 -2.45 -7.37
CA ALA A 186 -20.56 -1.53 -6.24
C ALA A 186 -20.84 -2.29 -4.93
N ALA A 187 -21.69 -3.32 -4.98
CA ALA A 187 -22.05 -4.13 -3.81
C ALA A 187 -20.86 -4.94 -3.24
N VAL A 188 -19.88 -5.30 -4.06
CA VAL A 188 -18.67 -6.02 -3.60
C VAL A 188 -17.59 -5.06 -3.12
N HIS A 189 -17.35 -3.94 -3.82
CA HIS A 189 -16.30 -3.01 -3.43
C HIS A 189 -16.64 -2.19 -2.18
N LEU A 190 -17.88 -1.72 -2.04
CA LEU A 190 -18.27 -0.83 -0.95
C LEU A 190 -18.04 -1.46 0.45
N PRO A 191 -18.43 -2.73 0.72
CA PRO A 191 -18.12 -3.37 2.00
C PRO A 191 -16.62 -3.54 2.23
N THR A 192 -15.85 -3.89 1.19
CA THR A 192 -14.40 -4.08 1.34
C THR A 192 -13.69 -2.76 1.64
N ASP A 193 -14.15 -1.64 1.10
CA ASP A 193 -13.65 -0.30 1.44
C ASP A 193 -13.93 0.08 2.88
N ILE A 194 -15.14 -0.21 3.38
CA ILE A 194 -15.47 0.03 4.80
C ILE A 194 -14.55 -0.79 5.72
N VAL A 195 -14.34 -2.07 5.41
CA VAL A 195 -13.45 -2.93 6.23
C VAL A 195 -12.03 -2.39 6.24
N ILE A 196 -11.47 -2.05 5.07
CA ILE A 196 -10.10 -1.52 4.96
C ILE A 196 -9.96 -0.16 5.65
N PHE A 197 -11.01 0.66 5.69
CA PHE A 197 -11.01 1.93 6.40
C PHE A 197 -11.10 1.79 7.92
N VAL A 198 -11.95 0.89 8.42
CA VAL A 198 -12.13 0.67 9.86
C VAL A 198 -10.88 0.05 10.48
N LEU A 199 -10.17 -0.79 9.71
CA LEU A 199 -8.99 -1.53 10.14
C LEU A 199 -7.89 -0.65 10.76
N PRO A 200 -7.38 0.43 10.12
CA PRO A 200 -6.42 1.35 10.73
C PRO A 200 -7.04 2.16 11.87
N LEU A 201 -8.33 2.51 11.82
CA LEU A 201 -8.98 3.35 12.83
C LEU A 201 -9.02 2.66 14.21
N VAL A 202 -9.46 1.41 14.23
CA VAL A 202 -9.54 0.60 15.46
C VAL A 202 -8.17 0.42 16.08
N LEU A 203 -7.15 0.19 15.26
CA LEU A 203 -5.85 -0.20 15.76
C LEU A 203 -4.95 0.97 16.14
N VAL A 204 -5.02 2.08 15.38
CA VAL A 204 -4.40 3.35 15.77
C VAL A 204 -5.06 3.92 17.04
N GLY A 205 -6.35 3.61 17.27
CA GLY A 205 -7.04 3.87 18.53
C GLY A 205 -6.34 3.27 19.74
N ARG A 206 -5.78 2.05 19.60
CA ARG A 206 -5.16 1.28 20.69
C ARG A 206 -3.67 1.54 20.91
N MET A 207 -2.96 2.17 19.96
CA MET A 207 -1.52 2.46 20.09
C MET A 207 -1.23 3.85 20.66
N ARG A 208 -0.23 3.93 21.55
CA ARG A 208 0.32 5.17 22.13
C ARG A 208 1.31 5.84 21.15
N LEU A 209 0.80 6.40 20.06
CA LEU A 209 1.59 7.25 19.13
C LEU A 209 1.47 8.72 19.53
N ALA A 210 2.47 9.53 19.19
CA ALA A 210 2.40 10.99 19.36
C ALA A 210 1.18 11.55 18.60
N ALA A 211 0.39 12.41 19.26
CA ALA A 211 -0.92 12.85 18.77
C ALA A 211 -0.87 13.43 17.34
N MET A 212 0.17 14.21 17.01
CA MET A 212 0.37 14.78 15.68
C MET A 212 0.63 13.71 14.59
N GLN A 213 1.37 12.66 14.92
CA GLN A 213 1.65 11.56 13.98
C GLN A 213 0.42 10.67 13.76
N LYS A 214 -0.38 10.51 14.82
CA LYS A 214 -1.68 9.82 14.77
C LYS A 214 -2.69 10.59 13.92
N ALA A 215 -2.76 11.92 14.06
CA ALA A 215 -3.64 12.78 13.27
C ALA A 215 -3.29 12.77 11.77
N GLY A 216 -2.00 12.82 11.41
CA GLY A 216 -1.57 12.75 10.01
C GLY A 216 -1.97 11.44 9.31
N LEU A 217 -1.91 10.31 10.03
CA LEU A 217 -2.34 9.03 9.48
C LEU A 217 -3.86 8.90 9.36
N ILE A 218 -4.58 9.32 10.40
CA ILE A 218 -6.05 9.25 10.40
C ILE A 218 -6.62 10.18 9.33
N SER A 219 -6.06 11.38 9.17
CA SER A 219 -6.50 12.32 8.12
C SER A 219 -6.25 11.79 6.71
N SER A 220 -5.10 11.17 6.43
CA SER A 220 -4.86 10.61 5.08
C SER A 220 -5.81 9.48 4.73
N PHE A 221 -6.10 8.58 5.70
CA PHE A 221 -7.08 7.52 5.50
C PHE A 221 -8.51 8.07 5.44
N GLY A 222 -8.83 9.10 6.21
CA GLY A 222 -10.13 9.78 6.18
C GLY A 222 -10.41 10.43 4.84
N VAL A 223 -9.45 11.17 4.28
CA VAL A 223 -9.58 11.78 2.95
C VAL A 223 -9.77 10.73 1.87
N ALA A 224 -8.98 9.65 1.89
CA ALA A 224 -9.14 8.56 0.94
C ALA A 224 -10.52 7.90 1.06
N PHE A 225 -11.01 7.65 2.27
CA PHE A 225 -12.33 7.05 2.46
C PHE A 225 -13.49 7.98 2.06
N CYS A 226 -13.40 9.27 2.39
CA CYS A 226 -14.38 10.26 1.95
C CYS A 226 -14.41 10.37 0.42
N ASP A 227 -13.26 10.32 -0.23
CA ASP A 227 -13.14 10.27 -1.69
C ASP A 227 -13.82 9.02 -2.24
N THR A 228 -13.42 7.82 -1.80
CA THR A 228 -13.99 6.53 -2.27
C THR A 228 -15.51 6.40 -2.02
N SER A 229 -15.98 6.87 -0.87
CA SER A 229 -17.42 6.83 -0.54
C SER A 229 -18.23 7.83 -1.38
N ALA A 230 -17.74 9.05 -1.56
CA ALA A 230 -18.35 10.02 -2.47
C ALA A 230 -18.39 9.47 -3.91
N ILE A 231 -17.33 8.78 -4.34
CA ILE A 231 -17.21 8.15 -5.65
C ILE A 231 -18.23 7.03 -5.84
N SER A 232 -18.43 6.17 -4.85
CA SER A 232 -19.45 5.11 -4.89
C SER A 232 -20.86 5.68 -5.03
N VAL A 233 -21.18 6.75 -4.29
CA VAL A 233 -22.48 7.43 -4.39
C VAL A 233 -22.63 8.09 -5.77
N LEU A 234 -21.59 8.76 -6.26
CA LEU A 234 -21.63 9.40 -7.57
C LEU A 234 -21.76 8.36 -8.70
N ARG A 235 -21.14 7.19 -8.56
CA ARG A 235 -21.25 6.08 -9.53
C ARG A 235 -22.68 5.56 -9.60
N ILE A 236 -23.35 5.38 -8.46
CA ILE A 236 -24.76 4.99 -8.41
C ILE A 236 -25.66 6.08 -9.03
N ALA A 237 -25.39 7.35 -8.73
CA ALA A 237 -26.18 8.48 -9.26
C ALA A 237 -25.94 8.73 -10.77
N SER A 238 -24.74 8.48 -11.26
CA SER A 238 -24.35 8.76 -12.65
C SER A 238 -24.63 7.60 -13.60
N LEU A 239 -24.76 6.37 -13.09
CA LEU A 239 -25.08 5.19 -13.91
C LEU A 239 -26.35 5.43 -14.75
N PRO A 240 -27.50 5.83 -14.15
CA PRO A 240 -28.73 6.07 -14.90
C PRO A 240 -28.62 7.17 -15.95
N LEU A 241 -27.86 8.24 -15.67
CA LEU A 241 -27.70 9.37 -16.59
C LEU A 241 -26.81 8.99 -17.78
N ALA A 242 -25.74 8.23 -17.55
CA ALA A 242 -24.87 7.70 -18.61
C ALA A 242 -25.61 6.69 -19.51
N THR A 243 -26.63 6.00 -18.96
CA THR A 243 -27.43 4.99 -19.66
C THR A 243 -28.78 5.46 -20.18
N SER A 244 -29.17 6.72 -19.97
CA SER A 244 -30.46 7.24 -20.46
C SER A 244 -30.30 8.36 -21.49
N GLY A 245 -29.11 8.93 -21.61
CA GLY A 245 -28.82 9.96 -22.62
C GLY A 245 -28.50 9.37 -23.99
N ILE A 246 -28.93 10.06 -25.05
CA ILE A 246 -28.56 9.79 -26.46
C ILE A 246 -27.03 9.84 -26.65
N ASP A 247 -26.31 10.51 -25.73
CA ASP A 247 -24.89 10.81 -25.83
C ASP A 247 -24.06 10.22 -24.68
N GLY A 248 -24.00 8.88 -24.64
CA GLY A 248 -23.33 8.14 -23.57
C GLY A 248 -21.83 8.44 -23.45
N PHE A 249 -21.11 8.68 -24.55
CA PHE A 249 -19.65 8.88 -24.52
C PHE A 249 -19.23 10.24 -23.95
N TYR A 250 -20.00 11.30 -24.23
CA TYR A 250 -19.77 12.63 -23.67
C TYR A 250 -20.13 12.69 -22.17
N GLN A 251 -21.20 11.99 -21.77
CA GLN A 251 -21.66 11.94 -20.38
C GLN A 251 -20.89 10.94 -19.52
N ALA A 252 -20.20 9.97 -20.12
CA ALA A 252 -19.34 9.03 -19.41
C ALA A 252 -18.02 9.65 -18.90
N VAL A 253 -17.61 10.81 -19.43
CA VAL A 253 -16.32 11.46 -19.09
C VAL A 253 -16.11 11.63 -17.58
N PRO A 254 -17.04 12.22 -16.80
CA PRO A 254 -16.87 12.37 -15.37
C PRO A 254 -16.70 11.02 -14.67
N LEU A 255 -17.46 10.00 -15.08
CA LEU A 255 -17.40 8.67 -14.49
C LEU A 255 -16.06 7.96 -14.78
N VAL A 256 -15.52 8.13 -15.98
CA VAL A 256 -14.21 7.56 -16.36
C VAL A 256 -13.08 8.24 -15.57
N LEU A 257 -13.10 9.57 -15.46
CA LEU A 257 -12.10 10.31 -14.68
C LEU A 257 -12.17 9.96 -13.20
N LEU A 258 -13.38 9.81 -12.66
CA LEU A 258 -13.60 9.38 -11.28
C LEU A 258 -13.03 7.98 -11.02
N SER A 259 -13.24 7.06 -11.98
CA SER A 259 -12.70 5.69 -11.92
C SER A 259 -11.17 5.64 -11.98
N LEU A 260 -10.51 6.70 -12.45
CA LEU A 260 -9.05 6.84 -12.45
C LEU A 260 -8.55 7.58 -11.20
N ALA A 261 -9.31 8.56 -10.72
CA ALA A 261 -9.01 9.31 -9.50
C ALA A 261 -9.00 8.40 -8.27
N GLU A 262 -9.95 7.47 -8.19
CA GLU A 262 -10.12 6.54 -7.07
C GLU A 262 -8.88 5.66 -6.78
N PRO A 263 -8.33 4.89 -7.73
CA PRO A 263 -7.11 4.13 -7.48
C PRO A 263 -5.87 5.04 -7.34
N THR A 264 -5.87 6.22 -7.96
CA THR A 264 -4.78 7.20 -7.83
C THR A 264 -4.70 7.75 -6.40
N SER A 265 -5.84 8.14 -5.80
CA SER A 265 -5.90 8.63 -4.42
C SER A 265 -5.50 7.54 -3.42
N ALA A 266 -5.89 6.28 -3.69
CA ALA A 266 -5.46 5.11 -2.92
C ALA A 266 -3.94 4.88 -2.96
N VAL A 267 -3.30 5.01 -4.14
CA VAL A 267 -1.83 4.90 -4.29
C VAL A 267 -1.10 5.96 -3.47
N ILE A 268 -1.58 7.22 -3.51
CA ILE A 268 -1.01 8.32 -2.71
C ILE A 268 -1.14 8.00 -1.22
N CYS A 269 -2.34 7.61 -0.78
CA CYS A 269 -2.62 7.28 0.61
C CYS A 269 -1.74 6.13 1.13
N ALA A 270 -1.52 5.11 0.30
CA ALA A 270 -0.62 4.01 0.62
C ALA A 270 0.84 4.46 0.86
N CYS A 271 1.27 5.58 0.28
CA CYS A 271 2.63 6.12 0.47
C CYS A 271 2.79 6.96 1.74
N VAL A 272 1.70 7.49 2.31
CA VAL A 272 1.73 8.39 3.48
C VAL A 272 2.45 7.78 4.70
N PRO A 273 2.25 6.51 5.08
CA PRO A 273 2.97 5.90 6.21
C PRO A 273 4.50 5.92 6.06
N ILE A 274 5.00 5.88 4.83
CA ILE A 274 6.44 5.77 4.52
C ILE A 274 7.12 7.13 4.49
N LEU A 275 6.38 8.18 4.16
CA LEU A 275 6.88 9.55 4.13
C LEU A 275 7.09 10.13 5.53
N ARG A 276 6.48 9.55 6.58
CA ARG A 276 6.56 10.04 7.96
C ARG A 276 7.98 10.27 8.51
N PRO A 277 8.92 9.31 8.44
CA PRO A 277 10.29 9.53 8.92
C PRO A 277 11.01 10.69 8.20
N LEU A 278 10.71 10.95 6.92
CA LEU A 278 11.33 12.04 6.16
C LEU A 278 10.82 13.42 6.58
N LEU A 279 9.52 13.52 6.88
CA LEU A 279 8.90 14.76 7.36
C LEU A 279 9.35 15.11 8.78
N ALA A 280 9.60 14.11 9.63
CA ALA A 280 10.14 14.31 10.97
C ALA A 280 11.59 14.83 10.95
N CYS A 281 12.46 14.28 10.08
CA CYS A 281 13.85 14.71 9.97
C CYS A 281 14.01 16.14 9.43
N SER A 282 13.05 16.64 8.64
CA SER A 282 13.10 18.01 8.11
C SER A 282 12.75 19.09 9.16
N GLY A 283 12.15 18.70 10.29
CA GLY A 283 11.70 19.61 11.35
C GLY A 283 12.62 19.74 12.56
N THR A 284 13.55 18.81 12.77
CA THR A 284 14.46 18.83 13.94
C THR A 284 15.86 19.32 13.59
N SER A 285 15.97 20.62 13.27
CA SER A 285 17.28 21.32 13.31
C SER A 285 17.17 22.82 13.63
N ARG A 286 16.05 23.32 14.19
CA ARG A 286 15.96 24.75 14.59
C ARG A 286 15.21 25.00 15.91
N TYR A 287 15.32 24.09 16.88
CA TYR A 287 14.98 24.42 18.26
C TYR A 287 15.94 23.74 19.23
N GLY A 288 17.19 24.20 19.20
CA GLY A 288 18.28 23.62 19.99
C GLY A 288 19.53 24.50 19.97
N SER A 289 19.40 25.81 20.17
CA SER A 289 20.53 26.67 20.53
C SER A 289 20.08 27.87 21.37
N GLN A 290 19.68 27.63 22.61
CA GLN A 290 20.03 28.57 23.68
C GLN A 290 21.04 27.86 24.57
N GLY A 291 22.31 28.06 24.22
CA GLY A 291 23.42 27.73 25.08
C GLY A 291 23.48 28.70 26.27
N SER A 292 23.83 28.11 27.41
CA SER A 292 24.69 28.68 28.46
C SER A 292 24.27 30.00 29.10
N ARG A 293 23.74 29.92 30.33
CA ARG A 293 24.27 30.68 31.48
C ARG A 293 24.13 29.86 32.76
N ARG A 294 25.24 29.24 33.21
CA ARG A 294 25.47 28.99 34.63
C ARG A 294 26.06 30.28 35.22
N PRO A 295 25.47 30.90 36.25
CA PRO A 295 26.20 31.86 37.05
C PRO A 295 27.01 31.08 38.11
N LEU A 296 28.32 31.03 37.88
CA LEU A 296 29.30 30.79 38.92
C LEU A 296 29.36 32.09 39.76
N SER A 297 28.86 32.06 41.00
CA SER A 297 29.06 33.16 41.94
C SER A 297 29.88 32.64 43.10
N GLY A 298 31.20 32.86 43.01
CA GLY A 298 32.07 32.89 44.17
C GLY A 298 31.93 34.25 44.84
N ALA A 299 31.59 34.24 46.13
CA ALA A 299 31.80 35.37 47.02
C ALA A 299 32.34 34.80 48.33
N THR A 300 33.57 35.21 48.60
CA THR A 300 34.33 35.08 49.85
C THR A 300 33.60 35.74 51.02
N ASN A 301 33.70 35.15 52.21
CA ASN A 301 34.17 35.81 53.43
C ASN A 301 34.31 34.80 54.59
N GLU A 302 35.52 34.77 55.17
CA GLU A 302 35.85 34.83 56.61
C GLU A 302 34.96 34.04 57.61
N SER A 303 35.43 33.22 58.54
CA SER A 303 36.67 33.25 59.32
C SER A 303 36.76 31.99 60.22
N THR A 304 37.98 31.71 60.69
CA THR A 304 38.32 31.13 62.02
C THR A 304 37.87 29.71 62.38
N GLY A 305 38.86 28.84 62.66
CA GLY A 305 38.68 27.75 63.63
C GLY A 305 39.43 26.46 63.32
N GLN A 306 40.66 26.36 63.81
CA GLN A 306 41.43 25.12 63.96
C GLN A 306 40.58 24.01 64.63
N ARG A 307 40.79 22.73 64.24
CA ARG A 307 41.50 21.75 65.09
C ARG A 307 41.65 20.38 64.40
N ARG A 308 42.91 19.97 64.32
CA ARG A 308 43.45 18.64 63.97
C ARG A 308 43.21 17.66 65.13
N GLN A 309 42.84 16.41 64.85
CA GLN A 309 43.39 15.20 65.50
C GLN A 309 42.74 13.89 64.96
N THR A 310 43.60 13.02 64.41
CA THR A 310 43.45 11.55 64.27
C THR A 310 44.11 10.88 65.51
N PRO A 311 44.19 9.55 65.62
CA PRO A 311 43.17 8.49 65.60
C PRO A 311 43.32 7.53 66.83
N SER A 312 42.35 6.65 67.12
CA SER A 312 42.62 5.40 67.87
C SER A 312 41.44 4.41 67.84
N ALA A 313 41.78 3.13 67.69
CA ALA A 313 40.92 1.94 67.89
C ALA A 313 41.56 1.05 68.99
N PRO A 314 41.10 -0.20 69.23
CA PRO A 314 40.03 -0.66 70.14
C PRO A 314 40.59 -1.58 71.27
N PRO A 315 39.77 -2.30 72.08
CA PRO A 315 39.65 -3.77 71.88
C PRO A 315 38.25 -4.40 72.26
N GLN A 316 37.71 -5.37 71.50
CA GLN A 316 37.64 -6.86 71.72
C GLN A 316 36.70 -7.32 72.87
N SER A 317 35.90 -8.41 72.86
CA SER A 317 35.56 -9.58 71.99
C SER A 317 34.56 -10.48 72.82
N PRO A 318 34.31 -11.80 72.60
CA PRO A 318 34.33 -12.70 71.42
C PRO A 318 32.99 -13.50 71.27
N THR A 319 32.74 -14.32 70.24
CA THR A 319 32.97 -15.80 70.30
C THR A 319 32.70 -16.48 68.94
N SER A 320 33.76 -17.11 68.42
CA SER A 320 33.94 -18.34 67.61
C SER A 320 33.09 -18.58 66.34
N THR A 321 33.63 -19.11 65.23
CA THR A 321 34.23 -20.46 65.14
C THR A 321 34.97 -20.69 63.80
N ILE A 322 36.26 -21.06 63.91
CA ILE A 322 37.07 -22.03 63.12
C ILE A 322 37.56 -21.71 61.68
N SER A 323 38.86 -21.39 61.68
CA SER A 323 40.01 -21.48 60.74
C SER A 323 40.30 -22.86 60.10
N PRO A 324 41.41 -23.09 59.33
CA PRO A 324 42.37 -22.16 58.69
C PRO A 324 42.90 -22.54 57.27
N SER A 325 43.45 -21.51 56.58
CA SER A 325 44.72 -21.40 55.79
C SER A 325 44.99 -22.32 54.57
N VAL A 326 45.57 -21.85 53.45
CA VAL A 326 46.95 -21.31 53.27
C VAL A 326 47.09 -20.55 51.93
N THR A 327 47.61 -19.31 51.98
CA THR A 327 48.66 -18.61 51.18
C THR A 327 48.70 -18.81 49.63
N GLN A 328 48.80 -17.81 48.73
CA GLN A 328 49.83 -16.76 48.63
C GLN A 328 49.49 -15.64 47.59
N ILE A 329 50.16 -14.50 47.77
CA ILE A 329 50.11 -13.14 47.19
C ILE A 329 50.58 -13.09 45.70
N THR A 330 50.19 -12.16 44.80
CA THR A 330 50.87 -10.87 44.52
C THR A 330 50.27 -10.13 43.29
N HIS A 331 49.87 -8.84 43.45
CA HIS A 331 49.95 -7.61 42.59
C HIS A 331 49.67 -7.66 41.04
N ILE A 332 49.25 -6.65 40.25
CA ILE A 332 49.10 -5.18 40.34
C ILE A 332 48.31 -4.64 39.10
N SER A 333 47.67 -3.47 39.27
CA SER A 333 47.34 -2.37 38.31
C SER A 333 46.46 -2.54 37.05
N THR A 334 45.36 -1.74 37.06
CA THR A 334 45.02 -0.64 36.11
C THR A 334 45.22 -0.83 34.60
N PHE A 335 44.16 -0.69 33.78
CA PHE A 335 43.98 0.40 32.78
C PHE A 335 42.61 0.31 32.06
N THR A 336 42.36 1.36 31.28
CA THR A 336 41.14 1.92 30.67
C THR A 336 40.39 1.08 29.62
N GLY A 337 39.14 1.50 29.34
CA GLY A 337 38.29 1.06 28.23
C GLY A 337 38.98 1.13 26.86
N SER A 338 38.70 0.17 25.97
CA SER A 338 37.49 0.03 25.13
C SER A 338 37.49 1.00 23.96
N ILE A 339 37.98 0.50 22.82
CA ILE A 339 37.48 0.65 21.44
C ILE A 339 38.33 -0.33 20.59
N ASP A 340 37.68 -0.99 19.63
CA ASP A 340 38.16 -2.02 18.68
C ASP A 340 38.02 -3.49 19.12
N GLY A 341 36.97 -4.15 18.60
CA GLY A 341 36.81 -5.61 18.75
C GLY A 341 35.55 -6.29 18.19
N ASP A 342 34.50 -5.58 17.78
CA ASP A 342 33.20 -6.23 17.45
C ASP A 342 32.93 -6.47 15.95
N LEU A 343 33.90 -7.08 15.24
CA LEU A 343 33.64 -7.63 13.89
C LEU A 343 33.78 -9.17 13.83
N GLU A 344 34.37 -9.81 14.84
CA GLU A 344 34.55 -11.28 14.88
C GLU A 344 33.42 -12.04 15.58
N GLY A 345 32.64 -11.38 16.45
CA GLY A 345 31.47 -11.99 17.11
C GLY A 345 30.27 -12.23 16.19
N TYR A 346 30.14 -11.45 15.10
CA TYR A 346 29.00 -11.60 14.19
C TYR A 346 29.17 -12.80 13.23
N ARG A 347 30.40 -13.10 12.80
CA ARG A 347 30.69 -14.22 11.89
C ARG A 347 30.56 -15.60 12.54
N SER A 348 30.87 -15.72 13.83
CA SER A 348 30.74 -16.97 14.58
C SER A 348 29.28 -17.34 14.90
N SER A 349 28.36 -16.37 14.94
CA SER A 349 26.92 -16.62 15.14
C SER A 349 26.17 -17.13 13.91
N GLN A 350 26.65 -16.83 12.68
CA GLN A 350 26.01 -17.33 11.45
C GLN A 350 26.45 -18.75 11.10
N GLN A 351 27.68 -19.15 11.45
CA GLN A 351 28.17 -20.50 11.17
C GLN A 351 27.54 -21.57 12.09
N ALA A 352 27.08 -21.18 13.28
CA ALA A 352 26.35 -22.06 14.20
C ALA A 352 24.87 -22.27 13.83
N ARG A 353 24.27 -21.42 12.98
CA ARG A 353 22.88 -21.58 12.50
C ARG A 353 22.74 -22.37 11.20
N GLY A 354 23.84 -22.66 10.51
CA GLY A 354 23.87 -23.49 9.29
C GLY A 354 24.02 -24.99 9.52
N SER A 355 24.22 -25.44 10.77
CA SER A 355 24.64 -26.82 11.09
C SER A 355 23.58 -27.69 11.78
N ILE A 356 22.28 -27.37 11.63
CA ILE A 356 21.17 -28.15 12.24
C ILE A 356 20.29 -28.89 11.21
N ASN A 357 20.55 -28.81 9.90
CA ASN A 357 19.72 -29.45 8.87
C ASN A 357 20.46 -30.45 7.95
N THR A 358 21.28 -31.34 8.51
CA THR A 358 21.83 -32.49 7.76
C THR A 358 21.94 -33.74 8.63
N LEU A 359 20.82 -34.45 8.82
CA LEU A 359 20.82 -35.85 9.22
C LEU A 359 20.77 -36.70 7.94
N ASN A 360 21.90 -37.33 7.60
CA ASN A 360 22.03 -38.27 6.49
C ASN A 360 21.83 -39.73 6.98
N PRO A 361 21.43 -40.66 6.10
CA PRO A 361 21.02 -42.02 6.45
C PRO A 361 22.23 -42.96 6.65
N LEU A 362 22.08 -43.90 7.58
CA LEU A 362 23.04 -44.97 7.89
C LEU A 362 23.01 -46.08 6.83
N SER A 363 24.18 -46.34 6.25
CA SER A 363 24.50 -47.52 5.43
C SER A 363 25.04 -48.65 6.28
N MET A 364 24.53 -49.88 6.10
CA MET A 364 25.25 -51.12 6.46
C MET A 364 25.00 -52.17 5.36
N HIS A 365 26.08 -52.83 4.95
CA HIS A 365 26.23 -53.65 3.73
C HIS A 365 25.90 -55.16 4.02
N PRO A 366 26.11 -56.10 3.08
CA PRO A 366 25.10 -56.89 2.35
C PRO A 366 24.85 -58.32 2.89
N SER A 367 23.74 -58.94 2.47
CA SER A 367 23.68 -60.36 2.08
C SER A 367 22.32 -60.70 1.45
N SER A 368 22.35 -61.22 0.22
CA SER A 368 21.26 -61.94 -0.47
C SER A 368 21.41 -63.45 -0.24
N PRO A 369 20.52 -64.38 -0.69
CA PRO A 369 19.22 -64.23 -1.38
C PRO A 369 18.09 -65.17 -0.85
N THR A 370 16.95 -65.15 -1.53
CA THR A 370 15.96 -66.26 -1.75
C THR A 370 14.90 -66.55 -0.67
N LYS A 371 13.62 -66.29 -1.00
CA LYS A 371 12.58 -67.34 -1.20
C LYS A 371 11.23 -66.77 -1.68
N THR A 372 10.72 -67.45 -2.70
CA THR A 372 9.38 -67.51 -3.31
C THR A 372 8.23 -67.83 -2.34
N LEU A 373 7.03 -67.29 -2.59
CA LEU A 373 5.67 -67.89 -2.42
C LEU A 373 4.59 -66.80 -2.68
N GLN A 374 3.98 -66.75 -3.88
CA GLN A 374 2.66 -67.30 -4.25
C GLN A 374 1.47 -66.89 -3.35
N LEU A 375 0.59 -66.03 -3.90
CA LEU A 375 -0.87 -66.20 -4.19
C LEU A 375 -1.72 -67.10 -3.27
N PRO A 376 -3.03 -66.84 -3.07
CA PRO A 376 -4.02 -66.48 -4.10
C PRO A 376 -4.59 -65.06 -4.05
#